data_AF-A0A7X7QQZ5-F1
#
_entry.id   AF-A0A7X7QQZ5-F1
#
_cell.length_a   1.000
_cell.length_b   1.000
_cell.length_c   1.000
_cell.angle_alpha   90.00
_cell.angle_beta   90.00
_cell.angle_gamma   90.00
#
_symmetry.space_group_name_H-M   'P 1'
#
loop_
_entity.id
_entity.type
_entity.pdbx_description
1 polymer ?
#
loop_
_entity_poly.entity_id
_entity_poly.type
_entity_poly.pdbx_seq_one_letter_code
_entity_poly.pdbx_strand_id
1 'polypeptide(L)' 'MNTSATASGAATLALLGGAPAIPVLQEDLFAWPIVTDEDIAAVTEVLRARAMSGTEITKAFEKEWAAYNGTRYALGTC' A
#
# COMPACT_ATOMS: atom_id res chain seq x y z
N MET A 1 22.64 -30.99 15.98
CA MET A 1 22.20 -31.61 14.70
C MET A 1 21.93 -30.47 13.73
N ASN A 2 22.86 -30.22 12.81
CA ASN A 2 22.73 -29.19 11.77
C ASN A 2 21.99 -29.78 10.56
N THR A 3 20.85 -29.22 10.21
CA THR A 3 20.28 -29.35 8.86
C THR A 3 20.76 -28.18 8.02
N SER A 4 21.86 -28.40 7.30
CA SER A 4 22.39 -27.49 6.29
C SER A 4 21.39 -27.38 5.13
N ALA A 5 20.88 -26.19 4.88
CA ALA A 5 20.27 -25.86 3.59
C ALA A 5 21.40 -25.81 2.55
N THR A 6 21.36 -26.70 1.57
CA THR A 6 22.28 -26.71 0.44
C THR A 6 22.06 -25.45 -0.41
N ALA A 7 23.01 -24.52 -0.37
CA ALA A 7 23.06 -23.40 -1.30
C ALA A 7 23.30 -23.93 -2.72
N SER A 8 22.29 -23.85 -3.58
CA SER A 8 22.47 -23.89 -5.04
C SER A 8 23.51 -22.84 -5.42
N GLY A 9 24.46 -23.18 -6.31
CA GLY A 9 25.69 -22.43 -6.57
C GLY A 9 25.50 -20.91 -6.62
N ALA A 10 26.33 -20.19 -5.86
CA ALA A 10 26.22 -18.75 -5.67
C ALA A 10 26.36 -18.00 -7.00
N ALA A 11 25.25 -17.57 -7.59
CA ALA A 11 25.26 -16.65 -8.71
C ALA A 11 26.02 -15.37 -8.31
N THR A 12 26.91 -14.88 -9.19
CA THR A 12 27.65 -13.63 -8.97
C THR A 12 26.67 -12.51 -8.67
N LEU A 13 26.90 -11.76 -7.58
CA LEU A 13 26.05 -10.62 -7.23
C LEU A 13 26.13 -9.56 -8.34
N ALA A 14 25.02 -8.87 -8.61
CA ALA A 14 24.98 -7.79 -9.59
C ALA A 14 25.98 -6.66 -9.28
N LEU A 15 26.19 -6.37 -7.99
CA LEU A 15 27.21 -5.43 -7.52
C LEU A 15 28.65 -5.85 -7.91
N LEU A 16 28.86 -7.14 -8.16
CA LEU A 16 30.14 -7.74 -8.57
C LEU A 16 30.16 -8.10 -10.07
N GLY A 17 29.27 -7.51 -10.88
CA GLY A 17 29.21 -7.73 -12.32
C GLY A 17 28.35 -8.92 -12.76
N GLY A 18 27.58 -9.52 -11.85
CA GLY A 18 26.54 -10.50 -12.20
C GLY A 18 25.28 -9.86 -12.79
N ALA A 19 24.32 -10.68 -13.23
CA ALA A 19 23.05 -10.18 -13.73
C ALA A 19 22.19 -9.60 -12.57
N PRO A 20 21.45 -8.49 -12.79
CA PRO A 20 20.50 -7.98 -11.82
C PRO A 20 19.38 -9.01 -11.57
N ALA A 21 18.98 -9.17 -10.31
CA ALA A 21 17.91 -10.08 -9.93
C ALA A 21 16.55 -9.67 -10.53
N ILE A 22 16.37 -8.37 -10.76
CA ILE A 22 15.21 -7.78 -11.43
C ILE A 22 15.70 -7.14 -12.74
N PRO A 23 15.58 -7.81 -13.89
CA PRO A 23 16.16 -7.34 -15.15
C PRO A 23 15.34 -6.25 -15.85
N VAL A 24 14.09 -6.04 -15.43
CA VAL A 24 13.15 -5.09 -16.03
C VAL A 24 12.79 -4.02 -15.00
N LEU A 25 12.90 -2.76 -15.40
CA LEU A 25 12.39 -1.66 -14.62
C LEU A 25 10.86 -1.65 -14.70
N GLN A 26 10.17 -1.78 -13.56
CA GLN A 26 8.75 -1.48 -13.47
C GLN A 26 8.59 0.05 -13.38
N GLU A 27 8.28 0.68 -14.50
CA GLU A 27 8.06 2.14 -14.56
C GLU A 27 6.86 2.57 -13.69
N ASP A 28 5.86 1.70 -13.57
CA ASP A 28 4.66 1.91 -12.76
C ASP A 28 4.91 1.78 -11.25
N LEU A 29 6.02 1.16 -10.83
CA LEU A 29 6.40 1.06 -9.42
C LEU A 29 6.57 2.44 -8.76
N PHE A 30 6.87 3.46 -9.58
CA PHE A 30 7.04 4.85 -9.15
C PHE A 30 5.84 5.74 -9.51
N ALA A 31 4.76 5.16 -10.05
CA ALA A 31 3.52 5.89 -10.29
C ALA A 31 2.80 6.11 -8.95
N TRP A 32 2.94 7.33 -8.42
CA TRP A 32 2.31 7.77 -7.19
C TRP A 32 1.42 9.00 -7.43
N PRO A 33 0.26 9.12 -6.78
CA PRO A 33 -0.32 8.16 -5.82
C PRO A 33 -0.86 6.90 -6.49
N ILE A 34 -0.87 5.80 -5.74
CA ILE A 34 -1.55 4.57 -6.13
C ILE A 34 -3.05 4.83 -5.97
N VAL A 35 -3.77 4.90 -7.09
CA VAL A 35 -5.21 5.14 -7.14
C VAL A 35 -5.85 4.00 -7.91
N THR A 36 -6.86 3.38 -7.33
CA THR A 36 -7.61 2.25 -7.89
C THR A 36 -8.99 2.70 -8.37
N ASP A 37 -9.69 1.81 -9.09
CA ASP A 37 -11.08 2.05 -9.48
C ASP A 37 -12.02 2.18 -8.27
N GLU A 38 -11.69 1.53 -7.14
CA GLU A 38 -12.43 1.66 -5.89
C GLU A 38 -12.34 3.08 -5.32
N ASP A 39 -11.14 3.67 -5.31
CA ASP A 39 -10.93 5.05 -4.86
C ASP A 39 -11.73 6.04 -5.71
N ILE A 40 -11.70 5.85 -7.04
CA ILE A 40 -12.46 6.68 -8.00
C ILE A 40 -13.96 6.54 -7.76
N ALA A 41 -14.45 5.32 -7.53
CA ALA A 41 -15.86 5.06 -7.25
C ALA A 41 -16.31 5.73 -5.94
N ALA A 42 -15.53 5.58 -4.87
CA ALA A 42 -15.84 6.16 -3.56
C ALA A 42 -15.92 7.70 -3.60
N VAL A 43 -14.94 8.36 -4.24
CA VAL A 43 -14.97 9.83 -4.39
C VAL A 43 -16.14 10.27 -5.29
N THR A 44 -16.40 9.54 -6.37
CA THR A 44 -17.51 9.84 -7.28
C THR A 44 -18.87 9.72 -6.59
N GLU A 45 -19.03 8.76 -5.67
CA GLU A 45 -20.25 8.62 -4.87
C GLU A 45 -20.48 9.84 -3.96
N VAL A 46 -19.44 10.32 -3.28
CA VAL A 46 -19.51 11.57 -2.49
C VAL A 46 -19.95 12.75 -3.35
N LEU A 47 -19.41 12.85 -4.57
CA LEU A 47 -19.76 13.92 -5.50
C LEU A 47 -21.23 13.83 -5.93
N ARG A 48 -21.69 12.64 -6.32
CA ARG A 48 -23.08 12.38 -6.73
C ARG A 48 -24.07 12.67 -5.61
N ALA A 49 -23.71 12.30 -4.38
CA ALA A 49 -24.49 12.55 -3.17
C ALA A 49 -24.47 14.03 -2.72
N ARG A 50 -23.60 14.87 -3.31
CA ARG A 50 -23.37 16.27 -2.88
C ARG A 50 -22.95 16.38 -1.41
N ALA A 51 -22.15 15.44 -0.93
CA ALA A 51 -21.80 15.29 0.48
C ALA A 51 -20.32 15.63 0.79
N MET A 52 -19.67 16.48 -0.02
CA MET A 52 -18.22 16.70 0.04
C MET A 52 -17.68 17.22 1.38
N SER A 53 -18.52 17.86 2.20
CA SER A 53 -18.17 18.31 3.56
C SER A 53 -18.89 17.51 4.66
N GLY A 54 -19.57 16.43 4.30
CA GLY A 54 -20.17 15.50 5.24
C GLY A 54 -19.09 14.69 5.96
N THR A 55 -19.33 14.35 7.23
CA THR A 55 -18.34 13.65 8.08
C THR A 55 -18.69 12.18 8.31
N GLU A 56 -19.77 11.66 7.72
CA GLU A 56 -20.23 10.30 7.97
C GLU A 56 -19.21 9.24 7.54
N ILE A 57 -18.60 9.41 6.35
CA ILE A 57 -17.52 8.53 5.88
C ILE A 57 -16.26 8.68 6.75
N THR A 58 -15.93 9.92 7.15
CA THR A 58 -14.80 10.18 8.05
C THR A 58 -14.97 9.47 9.39
N LYS A 59 -16.17 9.52 10.00
CA LYS A 59 -16.46 8.81 11.26
C LYS A 59 -16.40 7.29 11.12
N ALA A 60 -16.85 6.75 9.98
CA ALA A 60 -16.70 5.32 9.69
C ALA A 60 -15.23 4.93 9.60
N PHE A 61 -14.42 5.71 8.88
CA PHE A 61 -12.98 5.53 8.79
C PHE A 61 -12.29 5.64 10.16
N GLU A 62 -12.63 6.64 10.98
CA GLU A 62 -12.07 6.80 12.33
C GLU A 62 -12.28 5.54 13.20
N LYS A 63 -13.46 4.92 13.11
CA LYS A 63 -13.76 3.68 13.84
C LYS A 63 -12.88 2.52 13.37
N GLU A 64 -12.78 2.33 12.05
CA GLU A 64 -11.95 1.27 11.46
C GLU A 64 -10.47 1.50 11.75
N TRP A 65 -10.02 2.75 11.66
CA TRP A 65 -8.65 3.15 11.93
C TRP A 65 -8.25 2.96 13.39
N ALA A 66 -9.11 3.31 14.33
CA ALA A 66 -8.89 3.04 15.75
C ALA A 66 -8.74 1.53 16.01
N ALA A 67 -9.63 0.71 15.41
CA ALA A 67 -9.56 -0.74 15.54
C ALA A 67 -8.26 -1.32 14.95
N TYR A 68 -7.87 -0.86 13.76
CA TYR A 68 -6.62 -1.27 13.10
C TYR A 68 -5.38 -0.97 13.94
N ASN A 69 -5.34 0.21 14.58
CA ASN A 69 -4.21 0.62 15.42
C ASN A 69 -4.29 0.07 16.85
N GLY A 70 -5.34 -0.66 17.22
CA GLY A 70 -5.56 -1.13 18.58
C GLY A 70 -5.77 -0.01 19.60
N THR A 71 -6.21 1.16 19.15
CA THR A 71 -6.51 2.31 20.01
C THR A 71 -8.02 2.43 20.23
N ARG A 72 -8.41 3.17 21.26
CA ARG A 72 -9.83 3.42 21.55
C ARG A 72 -10.45 4.45 20.60
N TYR A 73 -9.66 5.43 20.17
CA TYR A 73 -10.13 6.58 19.40
C TYR A 73 -9.15 6.92 18.29
N ALA A 74 -9.68 7.40 17.18
CA ALA A 74 -9.00 8.12 16.13
C ALA A 74 -9.82 9.36 15.76
N LEU A 75 -9.17 10.42 15.29
CA LEU A 75 -9.82 11.67 14.90
C LEU A 75 -9.18 12.20 13.61
N GLY A 76 -9.99 12.38 12.58
CA GLY A 76 -9.61 13.12 11.38
C GLY A 76 -9.63 14.62 11.68
N THR A 77 -8.52 15.30 11.42
CA THR A 77 -8.40 16.76 11.56
C THR A 77 -7.77 17.36 10.32
N CYS A 78 -8.19 18.58 9.99
CA CYS A 78 -7.56 19.45 8.99
C CYS A 78 -6.68 20.50 9.67
#